data_AF-A0A2D5E5N6-F1
#
_entry.id   AF-A0A2D5E5N6-F1
#
_cell.length_a   1.000
_cell.length_b   1.000
_cell.length_c   1.000
_cell.angle_alpha   90.00
_cell.angle_beta   90.00
_cell.angle_gamma   90.00
#
_symmetry.space_group_name_H-M   'P 1'
#
loop_
_entity.id
_entity.type
_entity.pdbx_description
1 polymer ?
#
loop_
_entity_poly.entity_id
_entity_poly.type
_entity_poly.pdbx_seq_one_letter_code
_entity_poly.pdbx_strand_id
1 'polypeptide(L)'
;MIDNSNTWPINRSELAGRFRVPKRNWNILLIGGSVLLVGNIAMFVLLHIMLKSTGVASSIPFWFLVVASSPFLVMAVGLGIWWRRKSRWEAEAPRIWDADGCICPWCKVDVRSKPCEAHGVDSSHRDLLIAYYASPMLDNPADSFKRLVEAVPKSPQRTRFFTGSFGWFKRQAEKIRDQEADPATRKRAIINVSLTWYGLLACIVTIVILVIPNGMRYIFATGPGGWMLLIMPLFFIFNPISIGPAKCKACGQQCHEKDQEICSECGADLRKPGAVTRKQWNKKKAVKAIPILILIYASPFIPMGSIVGQLPAPARQAIWGTIGAPSGYFANLDPSTMTAPRVEEEANFMLQLARPDGPGIMFNFDRGFIERALDLGLLPESYREDAARATVSATIELEETDGERQIVVVPRIDDSLLGNDGPRLAFGGISIDGGPWSPGASWTLVHQDLNEFWRKESTVLAPLPEDQLEFRVPADLDPGPHEIRARCWILVDDPFWNRLELTFDADGNPEFPPQATVYDLPISTTVEVR
;
A
#
# COMPACT_ATOMS: atom_id res chain seq x y z
N MET A 1 -5.91 -39.58 52.16
CA MET A 1 -4.86 -38.63 51.77
C MET A 1 -3.93 -39.37 50.84
N ILE A 2 -3.99 -39.09 49.53
CA ILE A 2 -3.06 -39.66 48.54
C ILE A 2 -2.02 -38.56 48.27
N ASP A 3 -0.78 -38.85 48.63
CA ASP A 3 0.39 -38.02 48.42
C ASP A 3 0.72 -37.96 46.91
N ASN A 4 0.16 -36.97 46.21
CA ASN A 4 0.34 -36.73 44.76
C ASN A 4 1.50 -35.76 44.47
N SER A 5 2.60 -35.85 45.23
CA SER A 5 3.62 -34.81 45.25
C SER A 5 4.52 -34.69 44.00
N ASN A 6 4.36 -35.45 42.91
CA ASN A 6 5.23 -35.31 41.71
C ASN A 6 4.61 -35.74 40.36
N THR A 7 3.52 -35.12 39.89
CA THR A 7 3.01 -35.38 38.51
C THR A 7 3.20 -34.23 37.54
N TRP A 8 3.34 -32.99 38.03
CA TRP A 8 3.61 -31.85 37.17
C TRP A 8 5.11 -31.68 36.93
N PRO A 9 5.55 -31.54 35.66
CA PRO A 9 6.96 -31.30 35.34
C PRO A 9 7.41 -29.85 35.61
N ILE A 10 6.52 -29.01 36.13
CA ILE A 10 6.71 -27.59 36.43
C ILE A 10 6.01 -27.24 37.74
N ASN A 11 6.42 -26.15 38.40
CA ASN A 11 5.75 -25.65 39.59
C ASN A 11 4.58 -24.69 39.27
N ARG A 12 3.73 -24.41 40.27
CA ARG A 12 2.57 -23.53 40.13
C ARG A 12 2.94 -22.14 39.63
N SER A 13 4.04 -21.59 40.14
CA SER A 13 4.53 -20.26 39.76
C SER A 13 5.04 -20.19 38.31
N GLU A 14 5.57 -21.29 37.78
CA GLU A 14 6.00 -21.41 36.38
C GLU A 14 4.79 -21.46 35.46
N LEU A 15 3.75 -22.24 35.81
CA LEU A 15 2.50 -22.28 35.03
C LEU A 15 1.84 -20.90 34.97
N ALA A 16 1.73 -20.22 36.11
CA ALA A 16 1.18 -18.86 36.20
C ALA A 16 2.10 -17.82 35.53
N GLY A 17 3.41 -18.04 35.56
CA GLY A 17 4.44 -17.13 35.05
C GLY A 17 4.58 -17.07 33.53
N ARG A 18 3.81 -17.86 32.77
CA ARG A 18 3.95 -18.02 31.31
C ARG A 18 4.06 -16.72 30.51
N PHE A 19 3.31 -15.70 30.90
CA PHE A 19 3.26 -14.40 30.21
C PHE A 19 3.94 -13.28 31.00
N ARG A 20 4.80 -13.58 31.99
CA ARG A 20 5.61 -12.54 32.65
C ARG A 20 6.71 -12.08 31.71
N VAL A 21 6.59 -10.84 31.22
CA VAL A 21 7.68 -10.14 30.53
C VAL A 21 8.63 -9.60 31.62
N PRO A 22 9.95 -9.85 31.54
CA PRO A 22 10.90 -9.19 32.41
C PRO A 22 10.74 -7.66 32.30
N LYS A 23 10.66 -6.93 33.42
CA LYS A 23 10.46 -5.46 33.44
C LYS A 23 11.41 -4.72 32.48
N ARG A 24 12.65 -5.19 32.38
CA ARG A 24 13.68 -4.66 31.46
C ARG A 24 13.26 -4.72 29.98
N ASN A 25 12.66 -5.81 29.52
CA ASN A 25 12.22 -5.95 28.13
C ASN A 25 10.99 -5.08 27.85
N TRP A 26 10.17 -4.85 28.87
CA TRP A 26 9.00 -3.98 28.74
C TRP A 26 9.40 -2.51 28.57
N ASN A 27 10.37 -2.05 29.37
CA ASN A 27 10.90 -0.70 29.25
C ASN A 27 11.60 -0.48 27.90
N ILE A 28 12.33 -1.47 27.38
CA ILE A 28 12.97 -1.38 26.05
C ILE A 28 11.92 -1.26 24.93
N LEU A 29 10.83 -2.03 25.01
CA LEU A 29 9.71 -1.93 24.06
C LEU A 29 9.01 -0.58 24.12
N LEU A 30 8.75 -0.05 25.32
CA LEU A 30 8.13 1.26 25.51
C LEU A 30 9.03 2.40 25.03
N ILE A 31 10.31 2.38 25.39
CA ILE A 31 11.28 3.40 24.98
C ILE A 31 11.49 3.34 23.45
N GLY A 32 11.72 2.14 22.90
CA GLY A 32 11.90 1.96 21.46
C GLY A 32 10.66 2.36 20.66
N GLY A 33 9.47 1.99 21.13
CA GLY A 33 8.20 2.40 20.52
C GLY A 33 7.98 3.91 20.58
N SER A 34 8.32 4.55 21.71
CA SER A 34 8.16 6.01 21.88
C SER A 34 9.13 6.79 21.00
N VAL A 35 10.39 6.38 20.91
CA VAL A 35 11.39 7.00 20.03
C VAL A 35 11.00 6.87 18.56
N LEU A 36 10.53 5.69 18.14
CA LEU A 36 10.02 5.50 16.78
C LEU A 36 8.77 6.35 16.52
N LEU A 37 7.87 6.50 17.50
CA LEU A 37 6.64 7.28 17.33
C LEU A 37 6.98 8.77 17.14
N VAL A 38 7.80 9.32 18.03
CA VAL A 38 8.25 10.72 17.96
C VAL A 38 9.03 10.98 16.67
N GLY A 39 9.91 10.05 16.27
CA GLY A 39 10.65 10.15 15.02
C GLY A 39 9.75 10.15 13.78
N ASN A 40 8.72 9.29 13.75
CA ASN A 40 7.75 9.26 12.64
C ASN A 40 6.86 10.51 12.60
N ILE A 41 6.43 11.03 13.75
CA ILE A 41 5.67 12.29 13.82
C ILE A 41 6.54 13.47 13.34
N ALA A 42 7.79 13.55 13.79
CA ALA A 42 8.71 14.60 13.37
C ALA A 42 9.00 14.55 11.86
N MET A 43 9.23 13.35 11.31
CA MET A 43 9.45 13.14 9.88
C MET A 43 8.19 13.45 9.05
N PHE A 44 7.00 13.09 9.55
CA PHE A 44 5.72 13.45 8.93
C PHE A 44 5.53 14.98 8.88
N VAL A 45 5.79 15.68 9.99
CA VAL A 45 5.70 17.14 10.04
C VAL A 45 6.70 17.79 9.07
N LEU A 46 7.95 17.30 9.03
CA LEU A 46 8.97 17.76 8.09
C LEU A 46 8.57 17.56 6.63
N LEU A 47 8.10 16.36 6.26
CA LEU A 47 7.63 16.04 4.92
C LEU A 47 6.38 16.85 4.54
N HIS A 48 5.44 17.03 5.47
CA HIS A 48 4.24 17.83 5.22
C HIS A 48 4.57 19.30 4.99
N ILE A 49 5.49 19.88 5.76
CA ILE A 49 5.97 21.25 5.56
C ILE A 49 6.69 21.39 4.22
N MET A 50 7.57 20.45 3.86
CA MET A 50 8.25 20.46 2.56
C MET A 50 7.28 20.28 1.39
N LEU A 51 6.33 19.35 1.47
CA LEU A 51 5.37 19.09 0.39
C LEU A 51 4.33 20.20 0.23
N LYS A 52 3.96 20.89 1.32
CA LYS A 52 3.11 22.09 1.26
C LYS A 52 3.79 23.22 0.48
N SER A 53 5.12 23.32 0.55
CA SER A 53 5.88 24.32 -0.22
C SER A 53 6.00 23.99 -1.72
N THR A 54 5.71 22.75 -2.14
CA THR A 54 5.88 22.30 -3.53
C THR A 54 4.56 22.07 -4.28
N GLY A 55 3.39 22.31 -3.66
CA GLY A 55 2.07 22.22 -4.32
C GLY A 55 1.61 20.79 -4.66
N VAL A 56 2.27 19.76 -4.12
CA VAL A 56 1.94 18.36 -4.40
C VAL A 56 0.68 17.95 -3.63
N ALA A 57 -0.22 17.20 -4.30
CA ALA A 57 -1.48 16.73 -3.72
C ALA A 57 -1.32 16.09 -2.33
N SER A 58 -2.24 16.43 -1.42
CA SER A 58 -2.26 16.03 0.01
C SER A 58 -2.32 14.52 0.28
N SER A 59 -2.45 13.71 -0.77
CA SER A 59 -2.48 12.26 -0.72
C SER A 59 -1.12 11.63 -0.36
N ILE A 60 0.02 12.26 -0.69
CA ILE A 60 1.36 11.73 -0.40
C ILE A 60 1.70 11.79 1.11
N PRO A 61 1.51 12.91 1.83
CA PRO A 61 1.66 12.94 3.28
C PRO A 61 0.72 11.94 3.98
N PHE A 62 -0.53 11.82 3.52
CA PHE A 62 -1.50 10.87 4.09
C PHE A 62 -1.07 9.42 3.87
N TRP A 63 -0.59 9.09 2.67
CA TRP A 63 0.01 7.78 2.36
C TRP A 63 1.19 7.46 3.26
N PHE A 64 2.08 8.44 3.47
CA PHE A 64 3.22 8.30 4.35
C PHE A 64 2.79 8.08 5.81
N LEU A 65 1.74 8.78 6.27
CA LEU A 65 1.15 8.61 7.60
C LEU A 65 0.56 7.21 7.77
N VAL A 66 -0.22 6.70 6.80
CA VAL A 66 -0.80 5.36 6.81
C VAL A 66 0.29 4.28 6.84
N VAL A 67 1.34 4.45 6.04
CA VAL A 67 2.46 3.50 5.99
C VAL A 67 3.29 3.56 7.27
N ALA A 68 3.62 4.75 7.77
CA ALA A 68 4.40 4.94 9.00
C ALA A 68 3.63 4.50 10.26
N SER A 69 2.29 4.57 10.25
CA SER A 69 1.43 4.12 11.35
C SER A 69 1.08 2.63 11.30
N SER A 70 1.24 1.97 10.15
CA SER A 70 0.98 0.53 10.01
C SER A 70 1.79 -0.37 10.98
N PRO A 71 3.08 -0.15 11.28
CA PRO A 71 3.82 -0.94 12.26
C PRO A 71 3.30 -0.70 13.68
N PHE A 72 2.86 0.52 14.01
CA PHE A 72 2.24 0.85 15.29
C PHE A 72 0.90 0.15 15.45
N LEU A 73 0.08 0.12 14.40
CA LEU A 73 -1.19 -0.61 14.40
C LEU A 73 -0.94 -2.11 14.60
N VAL A 74 0.01 -2.71 13.86
CA VAL A 74 0.38 -4.13 14.02
C VAL A 74 0.90 -4.41 15.42
N MET A 75 1.74 -3.52 15.96
CA MET A 75 2.30 -3.68 17.29
C MET A 75 1.23 -3.48 18.39
N ALA A 76 0.32 -2.52 18.23
CA ALA A 76 -0.80 -2.27 19.13
C ALA A 76 -1.82 -3.42 19.11
N VAL A 77 -2.16 -3.93 17.93
CA VAL A 77 -2.99 -5.14 17.76
C VAL A 77 -2.28 -6.34 18.38
N GLY A 78 -0.97 -6.50 18.15
CA GLY A 78 -0.15 -7.56 18.74
C GLY A 78 -0.13 -7.48 20.27
N LEU A 79 0.05 -6.28 20.84
CA LEU A 79 -0.03 -6.00 22.27
C LEU A 79 -1.43 -6.27 22.82
N GLY A 80 -2.48 -5.88 22.11
CA GLY A 80 -3.86 -6.14 22.49
C GLY A 80 -4.18 -7.65 22.51
N ILE A 81 -3.75 -8.38 21.48
CA ILE A 81 -3.86 -9.85 21.43
C ILE A 81 -3.07 -10.49 22.58
N TRP A 82 -1.86 -10.01 22.82
CA TRP A 82 -1.01 -10.50 23.91
C TRP A 82 -1.64 -10.24 25.28
N TRP A 83 -2.12 -9.02 25.54
CA TRP A 83 -2.77 -8.64 26.79
C TRP A 83 -4.03 -9.47 27.03
N ARG A 84 -4.85 -9.65 25.99
CA ARG A 84 -6.05 -10.49 26.05
C ARG A 84 -5.70 -11.95 26.36
N ARG A 85 -4.63 -12.48 25.75
CA ARG A 85 -4.13 -13.83 26.06
C ARG A 85 -3.59 -13.94 27.48
N LYS A 86 -2.83 -12.94 27.94
CA LYS A 86 -2.28 -12.86 29.30
C LYS A 86 -3.40 -12.84 30.34
N SER A 87 -4.35 -11.91 30.23
CA SER A 87 -5.45 -11.77 31.18
C SER A 87 -6.28 -13.05 31.28
N ARG A 88 -6.58 -13.69 30.13
CA ARG A 88 -7.23 -15.00 30.12
C ARG A 88 -6.41 -16.08 30.81
N TRP A 89 -5.09 -16.12 30.56
CA TRP A 89 -4.21 -17.11 31.17
C TRP A 89 -4.04 -16.90 32.68
N GLU A 90 -3.97 -15.66 33.15
CA GLU A 90 -3.90 -15.35 34.59
C GLU A 90 -5.16 -15.82 35.34
N ALA A 91 -6.32 -15.81 34.68
CA ALA A 91 -7.55 -16.39 35.23
C ALA A 91 -7.62 -17.92 35.09
N GLU A 92 -7.11 -18.50 33.99
CA GLU A 92 -7.18 -19.94 33.72
C GLU A 92 -6.10 -20.76 34.45
N ALA A 93 -4.88 -20.25 34.58
CA ALA A 93 -3.74 -21.01 35.11
C ALA A 93 -3.95 -21.52 36.55
N PRO A 94 -4.51 -20.73 37.49
CA PRO A 94 -4.86 -21.24 38.82
C PRO A 94 -5.89 -22.36 38.75
N ARG A 95 -6.95 -22.20 37.94
CA ARG A 95 -7.98 -23.23 37.75
C ARG A 95 -7.41 -24.52 37.18
N ILE A 96 -6.53 -24.44 36.19
CA ILE A 96 -5.87 -25.60 35.58
C ILE A 96 -5.02 -26.33 36.63
N TRP A 97 -4.28 -25.58 37.45
CA TRP A 97 -3.46 -26.15 38.53
C TRP A 97 -4.32 -26.83 39.59
N ASP A 98 -5.36 -26.15 40.09
CA ASP A 98 -6.25 -26.67 41.13
C ASP A 98 -7.12 -27.84 40.62
N ALA A 99 -7.35 -27.91 39.31
CA ALA A 99 -7.98 -29.03 38.63
C ALA A 99 -7.01 -30.15 38.23
N ASP A 100 -5.74 -30.06 38.64
CA ASP A 100 -4.70 -31.05 38.35
C ASP A 100 -4.55 -31.36 36.84
N GLY A 101 -4.73 -30.34 36.01
CA GLY A 101 -4.54 -30.41 34.56
C GLY A 101 -5.74 -30.95 33.80
N CYS A 102 -6.74 -31.50 34.50
CA CYS A 102 -7.97 -32.07 33.93
C CYS A 102 -8.97 -30.99 33.51
N ILE A 103 -8.53 -30.00 32.74
CA ILE A 103 -9.40 -29.01 32.10
C ILE A 103 -9.34 -29.19 30.59
N CYS A 104 -10.50 -29.29 29.94
CA CYS A 104 -10.58 -29.33 28.49
C CYS A 104 -10.02 -28.03 27.87
N PRO A 105 -9.02 -28.08 26.96
CA PRO A 105 -8.39 -26.88 26.40
C PRO A 105 -9.34 -25.99 25.59
N TRP A 106 -10.40 -26.59 25.05
CA TRP A 106 -11.36 -25.94 24.17
C TRP A 106 -12.60 -25.45 24.93
N CYS A 107 -13.26 -26.33 25.70
CA CYS A 107 -14.48 -25.98 26.45
C CYS A 107 -14.23 -25.39 27.84
N LYS A 108 -13.02 -25.50 28.38
CA LYS A 108 -12.66 -25.03 29.74
C LYS A 108 -13.46 -25.68 30.88
N VAL A 109 -14.06 -26.84 30.62
CA VAL A 109 -14.75 -27.67 31.62
C VAL A 109 -13.75 -28.55 32.37
N ASP A 110 -13.98 -28.72 33.67
CA ASP A 110 -13.25 -29.69 34.51
C ASP A 110 -13.74 -31.10 34.16
N VAL A 111 -12.83 -31.96 33.70
CA VAL A 111 -13.16 -33.31 33.22
C VAL A 111 -12.90 -34.41 34.26
N ARG A 112 -12.57 -34.04 35.51
CA ARG A 112 -12.39 -35.02 36.60
C ARG A 112 -13.68 -35.74 36.96
N SER A 113 -14.79 -35.01 36.94
CA SER A 113 -16.10 -35.53 37.35
C SER A 113 -16.97 -36.00 36.19
N LYS A 114 -16.86 -35.35 35.01
CA LYS A 114 -17.61 -35.71 33.81
C LYS A 114 -16.78 -35.49 32.55
N PRO A 115 -16.84 -36.40 31.56
CA PRO A 115 -16.15 -36.22 30.29
C PRO A 115 -16.73 -35.01 29.52
N CYS A 116 -15.87 -34.33 28.77
CA CYS A 116 -16.28 -33.29 27.84
C CYS A 116 -16.85 -33.92 26.56
N GLU A 117 -18.17 -33.98 26.45
CA GLU A 117 -18.88 -34.63 25.32
C GLU A 117 -18.56 -34.01 23.95
N ALA A 118 -18.32 -32.69 23.93
CA ALA A 118 -18.04 -31.94 22.70
C ALA A 118 -16.71 -32.36 22.05
N HIS A 119 -15.69 -32.64 22.85
CA HIS A 119 -14.34 -32.93 22.36
C HIS A 119 -13.89 -34.38 22.64
N GLY A 120 -14.58 -35.12 23.51
CA GLY A 120 -14.21 -36.47 23.92
C GLY A 120 -13.01 -36.49 24.87
N VAL A 121 -12.81 -35.43 25.67
CA VAL A 121 -11.73 -35.34 26.67
C VAL A 121 -12.27 -35.78 28.02
N ASP A 122 -11.58 -36.70 28.69
CA ASP A 122 -11.96 -37.22 30.01
C ASP A 122 -10.74 -37.29 30.95
N SER A 123 -10.92 -37.82 32.15
CA SER A 123 -9.88 -37.97 33.17
C SER A 123 -8.72 -38.89 32.74
N SER A 124 -8.92 -39.81 31.79
CA SER A 124 -7.84 -40.68 31.28
C SER A 124 -6.82 -39.90 30.44
N HIS A 125 -7.19 -38.73 29.92
CA HIS A 125 -6.31 -37.85 29.14
C HIS A 125 -5.44 -36.93 30.02
N ARG A 126 -5.49 -37.08 31.35
CA ARG A 126 -4.81 -36.21 32.31
C ARG A 126 -3.35 -35.95 31.96
N ASP A 127 -2.58 -36.99 31.66
CA ASP A 127 -1.14 -36.84 31.40
C ASP A 127 -0.86 -36.07 30.10
N LEU A 128 -1.69 -36.25 29.08
CA LEU A 128 -1.62 -35.48 27.83
C LEU A 128 -1.99 -34.01 28.04
N LEU A 129 -2.98 -33.74 28.90
CA LEU A 129 -3.39 -32.38 29.25
C LEU A 129 -2.31 -31.66 30.06
N ILE A 130 -1.73 -32.33 31.07
CA ILE A 130 -0.59 -31.79 31.84
C ILE A 130 0.58 -31.51 30.90
N ALA A 131 0.94 -32.44 30.02
CA ALA A 131 1.99 -32.24 29.02
C ALA A 131 1.68 -31.05 28.09
N TYR A 132 0.43 -30.87 27.68
CA TYR A 132 0.01 -29.73 26.86
C TYR A 132 0.12 -28.40 27.61
N TYR A 133 -0.40 -28.31 28.84
CA TYR A 133 -0.39 -27.07 29.61
C TYR A 133 1.01 -26.67 30.07
N ALA A 134 1.86 -27.65 30.38
CA ALA A 134 3.26 -27.42 30.74
C ALA A 134 4.14 -27.12 29.52
N SER A 135 3.82 -27.64 28.33
CA SER A 135 4.65 -27.54 27.13
C SER A 135 5.20 -26.15 26.75
N PRO A 136 4.49 -25.02 26.98
CA PRO A 136 5.03 -23.70 26.69
C PRO A 136 6.23 -23.34 27.59
N MET A 137 6.28 -23.87 28.80
CA MET A 137 7.39 -23.67 29.75
C MET A 137 8.57 -24.62 29.46
N LEU A 138 8.28 -25.74 28.80
CA LEU A 138 9.21 -26.82 28.48
C LEU A 138 9.79 -26.72 27.07
N ASP A 139 9.53 -25.63 26.35
CA ASP A 139 10.00 -25.39 24.98
C ASP A 139 9.53 -26.41 23.91
N ASN A 140 8.55 -27.27 24.20
CA ASN A 140 8.00 -28.30 23.29
C ASN A 140 6.51 -28.14 22.90
N PRO A 141 5.95 -26.93 22.70
CA PRO A 141 4.50 -26.72 22.59
C PRO A 141 3.82 -27.34 21.36
N ALA A 142 4.55 -27.61 20.28
CA ALA A 142 3.95 -28.18 19.07
C ALA A 142 3.74 -29.70 19.21
N ASP A 143 4.70 -30.41 19.79
CA ASP A 143 4.63 -31.87 19.91
C ASP A 143 3.59 -32.28 20.94
N SER A 144 3.54 -31.63 22.10
CA SER A 144 2.50 -31.89 23.10
C SER A 144 1.10 -31.56 22.57
N PHE A 145 0.96 -30.48 21.80
CA PHE A 145 -0.32 -30.14 21.18
C PHE A 145 -0.73 -31.15 20.10
N LYS A 146 0.22 -31.62 19.27
CA LYS A 146 -0.04 -32.65 18.26
C LYS A 146 -0.50 -33.95 18.90
N ARG A 147 0.21 -34.45 19.91
CA ARG A 147 -0.16 -35.68 20.65
C ARG A 147 -1.55 -35.58 21.26
N LEU A 148 -1.90 -34.42 21.81
CA LEU A 148 -3.24 -34.18 22.35
C LEU A 148 -4.32 -34.20 21.26
N VAL A 149 -4.08 -33.55 20.12
CA VAL A 149 -5.05 -33.49 19.00
C VAL A 149 -5.24 -34.88 18.36
N GLU A 150 -4.19 -35.70 18.29
CA GLU A 150 -4.24 -37.06 17.76
C GLU A 150 -4.95 -38.04 18.71
N ALA A 151 -4.76 -37.87 20.02
CA ALA A 151 -5.39 -38.73 21.03
C ALA A 151 -6.88 -38.41 21.26
N VAL A 152 -7.29 -37.17 21.02
CA VAL A 152 -8.66 -36.71 21.33
C VAL A 152 -9.62 -36.98 20.16
N PRO A 153 -10.77 -37.66 20.37
CA PRO A 153 -11.64 -38.12 19.28
C PRO A 153 -12.25 -36.98 18.43
N LYS A 154 -12.68 -35.89 19.07
CA LYS A 154 -13.42 -34.78 18.43
C LYS A 154 -12.69 -33.44 18.53
N SER A 155 -11.39 -33.42 18.23
CA SER A 155 -10.64 -32.15 18.13
C SER A 155 -11.23 -31.24 17.04
N PRO A 156 -11.29 -29.90 17.19
CA PRO A 156 -11.84 -29.02 16.16
C PRO A 156 -11.10 -29.13 14.82
N GLN A 157 -11.83 -29.13 13.69
CA GLN A 157 -11.24 -29.29 12.34
C GLN A 157 -10.21 -28.20 11.99
N ARG A 158 -10.50 -26.94 12.36
CA ARG A 158 -9.59 -25.81 12.14
C ARG A 158 -8.24 -26.04 12.82
N THR A 159 -8.20 -26.71 13.97
CA THR A 159 -6.97 -27.05 14.68
C THR A 159 -6.14 -28.13 13.98
N ARG A 160 -6.75 -29.13 13.31
CA ARG A 160 -6.02 -30.19 12.56
C ARG A 160 -5.30 -29.64 11.32
N PHE A 161 -5.97 -28.79 10.54
CA PHE A 161 -5.35 -28.13 9.37
C PHE A 161 -4.22 -27.19 9.78
N PHE A 162 -4.43 -26.38 10.83
CA PHE A 162 -3.38 -25.50 11.34
C PHE A 162 -2.17 -26.29 11.86
N THR A 163 -2.35 -27.44 12.54
CA THR A 163 -1.22 -28.26 13.01
C THR A 163 -0.39 -28.85 11.88
N GLY A 164 -0.99 -29.21 10.74
CA GLY A 164 -0.29 -29.77 9.59
C GLY A 164 0.61 -28.73 8.91
N SER A 165 0.00 -27.65 8.41
CA SER A 165 0.70 -26.62 7.62
C SER A 165 1.65 -25.79 8.47
N PHE A 166 1.22 -25.33 9.66
CA PHE A 166 2.10 -24.60 10.58
C PHE A 166 3.21 -25.50 11.14
N GLY A 167 2.91 -26.78 11.36
CA GLY A 167 3.89 -27.78 11.79
C GLY A 167 4.96 -28.07 10.74
N TRP A 168 4.65 -27.97 9.44
CA TRP A 168 5.65 -28.05 8.38
C TRP A 168 6.56 -26.81 8.37
N PHE A 169 5.99 -25.60 8.36
CA PHE A 169 6.77 -24.35 8.42
C PHE A 169 7.66 -24.27 9.65
N LYS A 170 7.13 -24.69 10.82
CA LYS A 170 7.89 -24.75 12.07
C LYS A 170 9.09 -25.70 11.97
N ARG A 171 8.90 -26.91 11.44
CA ARG A 171 9.98 -27.88 11.23
C ARG A 171 11.07 -27.34 10.29
N GLN A 172 10.69 -26.67 9.21
CA GLN A 172 11.67 -26.02 8.33
C GLN A 172 12.39 -24.87 9.05
N ALA A 173 11.67 -24.04 9.81
CA ALA A 173 12.26 -22.95 10.58
C ALA A 173 13.26 -23.45 11.64
N GLU A 174 12.97 -24.58 12.30
CA GLU A 174 13.90 -25.24 13.23
C GLU A 174 15.17 -25.71 12.51
N LYS A 175 15.04 -26.39 11.36
CA LYS A 175 16.20 -26.76 10.51
C LYS A 175 17.04 -25.56 10.08
N ILE A 176 16.42 -24.45 9.72
CA ILE A 176 17.12 -23.21 9.33
C ILE A 176 17.89 -22.62 10.53
N ARG A 177 17.32 -22.70 11.74
CA ARG A 177 17.88 -22.10 12.97
C ARG A 177 18.91 -22.96 13.67
N ASP A 178 18.91 -24.27 13.42
CA ASP A 178 19.86 -25.24 13.96
C ASP A 178 21.29 -24.96 13.48
N GLN A 179 22.19 -24.67 14.42
CA GLN A 179 23.61 -24.43 14.16
C GLN A 179 24.40 -25.72 13.94
N GLU A 180 23.90 -26.86 14.45
CA GLU A 180 24.54 -28.16 14.30
C GLU A 180 24.11 -28.85 13.00
N ALA A 181 23.05 -28.35 12.34
CA ALA A 181 22.61 -28.86 11.05
C ALA A 181 23.63 -28.55 9.94
N ASP A 182 23.88 -29.56 9.11
CA ASP A 182 24.71 -29.46 7.91
C ASP A 182 24.28 -28.28 6.98
N PRO A 183 25.23 -27.52 6.40
CA PRO A 183 24.93 -26.38 5.53
C PRO A 183 23.99 -26.70 4.36
N ALA A 184 24.08 -27.90 3.75
CA ALA A 184 23.21 -28.28 2.65
C ALA A 184 21.78 -28.53 3.13
N THR A 185 21.61 -29.11 4.32
CA THR A 185 20.30 -29.30 4.96
C THR A 185 19.64 -27.95 5.27
N ARG A 186 20.40 -26.98 5.78
CA ARG A 186 19.90 -25.61 6.02
C ARG A 186 19.51 -24.92 4.72
N LYS A 187 20.36 -24.99 3.68
CA LYS A 187 20.10 -24.40 2.36
C LYS A 187 18.83 -24.98 1.73
N ARG A 188 18.64 -26.31 1.78
CA ARG A 188 17.45 -26.98 1.26
C ARG A 188 16.18 -26.56 2.01
N ALA A 189 16.25 -26.42 3.34
CA ALA A 189 15.12 -25.92 4.12
C ALA A 189 14.75 -24.47 3.75
N ILE A 190 15.74 -23.60 3.55
CA ILE A 190 15.52 -22.21 3.07
C ILE A 190 14.83 -22.21 1.71
N ILE A 191 15.36 -22.97 0.75
CA ILE A 191 14.81 -23.05 -0.61
C ILE A 191 13.35 -23.52 -0.57
N ASN A 192 13.05 -24.58 0.18
CA ASN A 192 11.71 -25.12 0.27
C ASN A 192 10.71 -24.12 0.86
N VAL A 193 11.09 -23.40 1.93
CA VAL A 193 10.25 -22.36 2.53
C VAL A 193 10.00 -21.22 1.55
N SER A 194 11.05 -20.74 0.88
CA SER A 194 10.93 -19.68 -0.11
C SER A 194 10.05 -20.08 -1.30
N LEU A 195 10.26 -21.26 -1.88
CA LEU A 195 9.46 -21.76 -3.01
C LEU A 195 7.99 -21.92 -2.65
N THR A 196 7.71 -22.51 -1.49
CA THR A 196 6.32 -22.70 -1.02
C THR A 196 5.63 -21.35 -0.80
N TRP A 197 6.36 -20.39 -0.22
CA TRP A 197 5.83 -19.06 0.03
C TRP A 197 5.58 -18.28 -1.27
N TYR A 198 6.55 -18.23 -2.17
CA TYR A 198 6.40 -17.52 -3.45
C TYR A 198 5.37 -18.18 -4.37
N GLY A 199 5.26 -19.52 -4.35
CA GLY A 199 4.19 -20.22 -5.07
C GLY A 199 2.80 -19.81 -4.56
N LEU A 200 2.62 -19.77 -3.23
CA LEU A 200 1.36 -19.35 -2.61
C LEU A 200 1.05 -17.86 -2.91
N LEU A 201 2.06 -17.00 -2.88
CA LEU A 201 1.94 -15.60 -3.25
C LEU A 201 1.54 -15.43 -4.72
N ALA A 202 2.19 -16.16 -5.63
CA ALA A 202 1.88 -16.14 -7.05
C ALA A 202 0.43 -16.57 -7.32
N CYS A 203 -0.08 -17.60 -6.62
CA CYS A 203 -1.49 -17.98 -6.69
C CYS A 203 -2.42 -16.85 -6.23
N ILE A 204 -2.13 -16.20 -5.10
CA ILE A 204 -2.94 -15.07 -4.60
C ILE A 204 -2.93 -13.91 -5.61
N VAL A 205 -1.76 -13.53 -6.11
CA VAL A 205 -1.61 -12.45 -7.10
C VAL A 205 -2.37 -12.78 -8.38
N THR A 206 -2.26 -14.01 -8.87
CA THR A 206 -2.97 -14.48 -10.07
C THR A 206 -4.49 -14.40 -9.88
N ILE A 207 -5.00 -14.84 -8.72
CA ILE A 207 -6.44 -14.76 -8.40
C ILE A 207 -6.89 -13.30 -8.36
N VAL A 208 -6.11 -12.40 -7.75
CA VAL A 208 -6.46 -10.97 -7.68
C VAL A 208 -6.49 -10.34 -9.08
N ILE A 209 -5.53 -10.67 -9.94
CA ILE A 209 -5.49 -10.17 -11.33
C ILE A 209 -6.68 -10.67 -12.14
N LEU A 210 -7.04 -11.96 -12.01
CA LEU A 210 -8.08 -12.58 -12.83
C LEU A 210 -9.50 -12.31 -12.35
N VAL A 211 -9.70 -12.07 -11.06
CA VAL A 211 -11.05 -12.01 -10.45
C VAL A 211 -11.45 -10.58 -10.07
N ILE A 212 -10.49 -9.68 -9.81
CA ILE A 212 -10.80 -8.31 -9.35
C ILE A 212 -10.61 -7.33 -10.52
N PRO A 213 -11.65 -6.61 -10.98
CA PRO A 213 -11.51 -5.52 -11.93
C PRO A 213 -10.50 -4.49 -11.38
N ASN A 214 -9.52 -4.10 -12.18
CA ASN A 214 -8.40 -3.27 -11.74
C ASN A 214 -7.52 -3.90 -10.63
N GLY A 215 -7.49 -5.24 -10.51
CA GLY A 215 -6.71 -5.95 -9.50
C GLY A 215 -5.21 -5.59 -9.49
N MET A 216 -4.65 -5.28 -10.66
CA MET A 216 -3.30 -4.72 -10.79
C MET A 216 -3.13 -3.40 -10.02
N ARG A 217 -4.10 -2.47 -10.12
CA ARG A 217 -4.08 -1.23 -9.34
C ARG A 217 -4.11 -1.52 -7.85
N TYR A 218 -4.86 -2.51 -7.37
CA TYR A 218 -4.87 -2.87 -5.95
C TYR A 218 -3.55 -3.49 -5.48
N ILE A 219 -2.92 -4.35 -6.28
CA ILE A 219 -1.62 -4.95 -5.94
C ILE A 219 -0.55 -3.87 -5.81
N PHE A 220 -0.49 -2.93 -6.76
CA PHE A 220 0.47 -1.83 -6.71
C PHE A 220 0.07 -0.74 -5.69
N ALA A 221 -1.22 -0.48 -5.51
CA ALA A 221 -1.73 0.44 -4.49
C ALA A 221 -1.52 -0.11 -3.08
N THR A 222 -1.44 -1.43 -2.85
CA THR A 222 -1.09 -1.94 -1.51
C THR A 222 0.34 -1.59 -1.09
N GLY A 223 1.17 -1.06 -2.01
CA GLY A 223 2.48 -0.51 -1.72
C GLY A 223 3.30 -1.41 -0.79
N PRO A 224 3.79 -0.92 0.36
CA PRO A 224 4.60 -1.69 1.30
C PRO A 224 3.92 -2.96 1.85
N GLY A 225 2.58 -3.06 1.83
CA GLY A 225 1.84 -4.25 2.24
C GLY A 225 2.05 -5.45 1.31
N GLY A 226 2.06 -5.22 -0.01
CA GLY A 226 2.40 -6.24 -1.00
C GLY A 226 3.88 -6.64 -0.93
N TRP A 227 4.77 -5.67 -0.70
CA TRP A 227 6.21 -5.91 -0.52
C TRP A 227 6.53 -6.67 0.77
N MET A 228 5.81 -6.40 1.86
CA MET A 228 5.89 -7.14 3.13
C MET A 228 5.61 -8.64 2.94
N LEU A 229 4.73 -9.00 2.01
CA LEU A 229 4.46 -10.39 1.69
C LEU A 229 5.64 -11.04 0.95
N LEU A 230 6.33 -10.34 0.05
CA LEU A 230 7.51 -10.88 -0.65
C LEU A 230 8.66 -11.24 0.30
N ILE A 231 8.78 -10.52 1.42
CA ILE A 231 9.96 -10.57 2.29
C ILE A 231 9.78 -11.46 3.51
N MET A 232 8.57 -12.01 3.70
CA MET A 232 8.21 -12.89 4.81
C MET A 232 9.16 -14.10 4.98
N PRO A 233 9.68 -14.74 3.91
CA PRO A 233 10.69 -15.81 4.01
C PRO A 233 12.00 -15.34 4.67
N LEU A 234 12.38 -14.08 4.48
CA LEU A 234 13.63 -13.52 5.00
C LEU A 234 13.57 -13.41 6.54
N PHE A 235 12.40 -13.22 7.14
CA PHE A 235 12.24 -13.27 8.60
C PHE A 235 12.59 -14.64 9.21
N PHE A 236 12.46 -15.74 8.44
CA PHE A 236 12.90 -17.06 8.90
C PHE A 236 14.42 -17.22 8.87
N ILE A 237 15.07 -16.63 7.86
CA ILE A 237 16.52 -16.71 7.62
C ILE A 237 17.27 -15.81 8.61
N PHE A 238 16.79 -14.59 8.77
CA PHE A 238 17.39 -13.55 9.61
C PHE A 238 16.85 -13.53 11.04
N ASN A 239 16.09 -14.56 11.43
CA ASN A 239 15.60 -14.64 12.80
C ASN A 239 16.80 -14.61 13.79
N PRO A 240 16.80 -13.69 14.77
CA PRO A 240 17.90 -13.58 15.73
C PRO A 240 17.93 -14.75 16.71
N ILE A 241 16.87 -15.56 16.80
CA ILE A 241 16.83 -16.77 17.62
C ILE A 241 17.43 -17.93 16.82
N SER A 242 18.56 -18.46 17.30
CA SER A 242 19.19 -19.67 16.78
C SER A 242 19.07 -20.84 17.76
N ILE A 243 19.16 -22.06 17.25
CA ILE A 243 19.24 -23.28 18.06
C ILE A 243 20.73 -23.64 18.11
N GLY A 244 21.32 -23.58 19.29
CA GLY A 244 22.71 -23.92 19.57
C GLY A 244 22.82 -25.13 20.50
N PRO A 245 24.01 -25.35 21.10
CA PRO A 245 24.21 -26.49 21.99
C PRO A 245 23.29 -26.42 23.21
N ALA A 246 22.99 -27.58 23.78
CA ALA A 246 22.21 -27.73 25.00
C ALA A 246 22.82 -26.92 26.14
N LYS A 247 22.03 -26.08 26.80
CA LYS A 247 22.41 -25.32 27.99
C LYS A 247 21.45 -25.63 29.13
N CYS A 248 21.99 -25.72 30.34
CA CYS A 248 21.16 -25.78 31.53
C CYS A 248 20.37 -24.47 31.68
N LYS A 249 19.06 -24.55 31.85
CA LYS A 249 18.18 -23.39 32.01
C LYS A 249 18.38 -22.68 33.35
N ALA A 250 18.87 -23.40 34.38
CA ALA A 250 19.09 -22.86 35.72
C ALA A 250 20.35 -21.97 35.79
N CYS A 251 21.50 -22.46 35.30
CA CYS A 251 22.77 -21.72 35.37
C CYS A 251 23.21 -21.11 34.02
N GLY A 252 22.58 -21.48 32.91
CA GLY A 252 22.93 -20.98 31.58
C GLY A 252 24.18 -21.60 30.95
N GLN A 253 24.87 -22.52 31.65
CA GLN A 253 26.08 -23.19 31.17
C GLN A 253 25.77 -24.32 30.19
N GLN A 254 26.72 -24.62 29.31
CA GLN A 254 26.58 -25.66 28.29
C GLN A 254 26.62 -27.06 28.93
N CYS A 255 25.70 -27.93 28.54
CA CYS A 255 25.70 -29.34 28.93
C CYS A 255 26.80 -30.07 28.15
N HIS A 256 27.63 -30.86 28.84
CA HIS A 256 28.77 -31.53 28.23
C HIS A 256 28.36 -32.76 27.41
N GLU A 257 27.31 -33.48 27.84
CA GLU A 257 26.81 -34.68 27.17
C GLU A 257 25.32 -34.57 26.83
N LYS A 258 24.88 -35.24 25.75
CA LYS A 258 23.48 -35.22 25.29
C LYS A 258 22.52 -35.89 26.29
N ASP A 259 23.01 -36.86 27.05
CA ASP A 259 22.21 -37.70 27.96
C ASP A 259 22.57 -37.46 29.44
N GLN A 260 23.22 -36.33 29.72
CA GLN A 260 23.62 -35.96 31.08
C GLN A 260 22.37 -35.81 31.96
N GLU A 261 22.29 -36.58 33.04
CA GLU A 261 21.12 -36.56 33.94
C GLU A 261 21.12 -35.37 34.90
N ILE A 262 22.30 -34.86 35.28
CA ILE A 262 22.46 -33.77 36.25
C ILE A 262 23.47 -32.76 35.71
N CYS A 263 23.17 -31.48 35.82
CA CYS A 263 24.07 -30.41 35.40
C CYS A 263 25.34 -30.41 36.26
N SER A 264 26.49 -30.58 35.61
CA SER A 264 27.82 -30.57 36.25
C SER A 264 28.14 -29.26 36.97
N GLU A 265 27.55 -28.15 36.53
CA GLU A 265 27.85 -26.80 37.04
C GLU A 265 26.99 -26.38 38.24
N CYS A 266 25.71 -26.79 38.26
CA CYS A 266 24.77 -26.30 39.28
C CYS A 266 23.95 -27.39 39.98
N GLY A 267 24.19 -28.66 39.65
CA GLY A 267 23.46 -29.79 40.25
C GLY A 267 21.98 -29.89 39.85
N ALA A 268 21.51 -29.07 38.89
CA ALA A 268 20.13 -29.14 38.43
C ALA A 268 19.86 -30.45 37.68
N ASP A 269 18.76 -31.12 38.03
CA ASP A 269 18.29 -32.34 37.35
C ASP A 269 17.85 -32.01 35.91
N LEU A 270 18.61 -32.52 34.94
CA LEU A 270 18.40 -32.33 33.51
C LEU A 270 17.38 -33.30 32.91
N ARG A 271 17.01 -34.37 33.64
CA ARG A 271 15.91 -35.28 33.25
C ARG A 271 14.56 -34.59 33.29
N LYS A 272 14.45 -33.49 34.05
CA LYS A 272 13.23 -32.68 34.09
C LYS A 272 12.95 -32.09 32.71
N PRO A 273 11.72 -32.24 32.18
CA PRO A 273 11.33 -31.59 30.94
C PRO A 273 11.65 -30.09 31.00
N GLY A 274 12.25 -29.53 29.96
CA GLY A 274 12.60 -28.11 29.89
C GLY A 274 13.74 -27.63 30.79
N ALA A 275 14.45 -28.52 31.49
CA ALA A 275 15.68 -28.18 32.23
C ALA A 275 16.83 -27.77 31.32
N VAL A 276 16.75 -28.15 30.03
CA VAL A 276 17.70 -27.81 28.99
C VAL A 276 17.03 -26.86 27.98
N THR A 277 17.72 -25.79 27.61
CA THR A 277 17.34 -24.95 26.47
C THR A 277 18.43 -24.95 25.41
N ARG A 278 18.03 -24.93 24.14
CA ARG A 278 18.94 -24.78 22.99
C ARG A 278 18.78 -23.42 22.31
N LYS A 279 17.80 -22.62 22.73
CA LYS A 279 17.51 -21.33 22.09
C LYS A 279 18.51 -20.29 22.59
N GLN A 280 19.22 -19.66 21.66
CA GLN A 280 20.13 -18.57 21.97
C GLN A 280 19.89 -17.37 21.06
N TRP A 281 19.98 -16.17 21.65
CA TRP A 281 19.95 -14.92 20.91
C TRP A 281 21.28 -14.69 20.21
N ASN A 282 21.27 -14.74 18.89
CA ASN A 282 22.44 -14.49 18.06
C ASN A 282 22.53 -13.00 17.75
N LYS A 283 23.29 -12.26 18.56
CA LYS A 283 23.51 -10.81 18.39
C LYS A 283 24.06 -10.48 16.99
N LYS A 284 24.96 -11.30 16.43
CA LYS A 284 25.52 -11.09 15.08
C LYS A 284 24.43 -11.19 14.00
N LYS A 285 23.52 -12.17 14.11
CA LYS A 285 22.35 -12.26 13.20
C LYS A 285 21.40 -11.08 13.39
N ALA A 286 21.12 -10.67 14.63
CA ALA A 286 20.27 -9.52 14.92
C ALA A 286 20.82 -8.22 14.28
N VAL A 287 22.11 -7.95 14.47
CA VAL A 287 22.78 -6.77 13.90
C VAL A 287 22.82 -6.80 12.38
N LYS A 288 22.93 -7.98 11.75
CA LYS A 288 22.86 -8.12 10.28
C LYS A 288 21.42 -8.07 9.75
N ALA A 289 20.46 -8.57 10.50
CA ALA A 289 19.05 -8.62 10.12
C ALA A 289 18.43 -7.22 10.07
N ILE A 290 18.74 -6.37 11.04
CA ILE A 290 18.17 -5.03 11.15
C ILE A 290 18.39 -4.16 9.90
N PRO A 291 19.62 -3.94 9.40
CA PRO A 291 19.85 -3.13 8.21
C PRO A 291 19.24 -3.76 6.95
N ILE A 292 19.25 -5.10 6.82
CA ILE A 292 18.62 -5.79 5.69
C ILE A 292 17.10 -5.60 5.72
N LEU A 293 16.46 -5.78 6.88
CA LEU A 293 15.04 -5.55 7.07
C LEU A 293 14.66 -4.07 6.88
N ILE A 294 15.53 -3.12 7.28
CA ILE A 294 15.34 -1.69 7.03
C ILE A 294 15.48 -1.38 5.54
N LEU A 295 16.49 -1.90 4.85
CA LEU A 295 16.69 -1.71 3.41
C LEU A 295 15.50 -2.26 2.61
N ILE A 296 14.97 -3.40 3.05
CA ILE A 296 13.80 -4.04 2.47
C ILE A 296 12.51 -3.29 2.82
N TYR A 297 12.38 -2.77 4.04
CA TYR A 297 11.25 -1.93 4.43
C TYR A 297 11.27 -0.59 3.69
N ALA A 298 12.47 -0.09 3.39
CA ALA A 298 12.72 1.09 2.60
C ALA A 298 12.65 0.82 1.09
N SER A 299 12.66 -0.44 0.63
CA SER A 299 12.67 -0.77 -0.79
C SER A 299 11.40 -0.35 -1.56
N PRO A 300 10.19 -0.31 -0.98
CA PRO A 300 9.02 0.29 -1.61
C PRO A 300 9.13 1.82 -1.75
N PHE A 301 10.03 2.43 -0.97
CA PHE A 301 10.38 3.86 -1.07
C PHE A 301 11.53 4.10 -2.05
N ILE A 302 12.16 3.04 -2.59
CA ILE A 302 12.90 3.17 -3.84
C ILE A 302 11.82 3.45 -4.89
N PRO A 303 11.83 4.63 -5.52
CA PRO A 303 10.73 5.04 -6.36
C PRO A 303 10.51 3.95 -7.42
N MET A 304 9.27 3.48 -7.57
CA MET A 304 8.90 2.54 -8.64
C MET A 304 9.43 3.00 -10.01
N GLY A 305 9.60 4.32 -10.19
CA GLY A 305 10.32 4.91 -11.33
C GLY A 305 11.73 4.34 -11.59
N SER A 306 12.50 3.98 -10.57
CA SER A 306 13.85 3.38 -10.73
C SER A 306 13.83 1.90 -11.12
N ILE A 307 12.80 1.13 -10.72
CA ILE A 307 12.67 -0.29 -11.09
C ILE A 307 12.03 -0.40 -12.47
N VAL A 308 10.91 0.30 -12.69
CA VAL A 308 10.21 0.31 -13.98
C VAL A 308 11.04 1.06 -15.03
N GLY A 309 11.86 2.03 -14.62
CA GLY A 309 12.82 2.73 -15.49
C GLY A 309 13.95 1.86 -16.03
N GLN A 310 14.24 0.70 -15.43
CA GLN A 310 15.20 -0.28 -15.94
C GLN A 310 14.60 -1.22 -16.99
N LEU A 311 13.27 -1.23 -17.15
CA LEU A 311 12.62 -2.05 -18.15
C LEU A 311 12.80 -1.45 -19.55
N PRO A 312 12.81 -2.28 -20.61
CA PRO A 312 12.74 -1.80 -21.98
C PRO A 312 11.55 -0.85 -22.17
N ALA A 313 11.72 0.16 -23.02
CA ALA A 313 10.72 1.21 -23.23
C ALA A 313 9.28 0.71 -23.47
N PRO A 314 9.03 -0.36 -24.26
CA PRO A 314 7.67 -0.85 -24.48
C PRO A 314 7.02 -1.39 -23.20
N ALA A 315 7.77 -2.12 -22.38
CA ALA A 315 7.27 -2.68 -21.12
C ALA A 315 7.00 -1.56 -20.10
N ARG A 316 7.87 -0.56 -20.09
CA ARG A 316 7.76 0.62 -19.24
C ARG A 316 6.53 1.46 -19.60
N GLN A 317 6.32 1.74 -20.89
CA GLN A 317 5.15 2.47 -21.39
C GLN A 317 3.84 1.71 -21.14
N ALA A 318 3.81 0.38 -21.29
CA ALA A 318 2.62 -0.42 -20.97
C ALA A 318 2.22 -0.31 -19.49
N ILE A 319 3.20 -0.29 -18.59
CA ILE A 319 2.96 -0.13 -17.15
C ILE A 319 2.48 1.29 -16.86
N TRP A 320 3.25 2.31 -17.26
CA TRP A 320 2.95 3.70 -16.96
C TRP A 320 1.70 4.22 -17.68
N GLY A 321 1.36 3.70 -18.86
CA GLY A 321 0.09 3.99 -19.54
C GLY A 321 -1.14 3.61 -18.70
N THR A 322 -0.98 2.68 -17.75
CA THR A 322 -2.08 2.22 -16.88
C THR A 322 -2.14 2.99 -15.55
N ILE A 323 -0.98 3.36 -15.00
CA ILE A 323 -0.84 3.89 -13.63
C ILE A 323 -0.32 5.33 -13.56
N GLY A 324 0.03 5.94 -14.69
CA GLY A 324 0.74 7.22 -14.78
C GLY A 324 2.26 7.05 -14.79
N ALA A 325 2.96 8.02 -15.37
CA ALA A 325 4.42 8.12 -15.27
C ALA A 325 4.84 8.60 -13.87
N PRO A 326 6.04 8.25 -13.38
CA PRO A 326 6.60 8.82 -12.16
C PRO A 326 6.76 10.34 -12.30
N SER A 327 6.56 11.06 -11.19
CA SER A 327 6.83 12.50 -11.15
C SER A 327 8.28 12.81 -11.53
N GLY A 328 8.48 13.79 -12.41
CA GLY A 328 9.80 14.21 -12.88
C GLY A 328 10.36 13.35 -14.01
N TYR A 329 9.67 12.31 -14.45
CA TYR A 329 10.12 11.45 -15.54
C TYR A 329 10.43 12.24 -16.82
N PHE A 330 9.51 13.10 -17.27
CA PHE A 330 9.65 13.83 -18.52
C PHE A 330 10.57 15.06 -18.40
N ALA A 331 10.69 15.69 -17.23
CA ALA A 331 11.70 16.74 -17.05
C ALA A 331 13.13 16.20 -17.06
N ASN A 332 13.33 14.96 -16.62
CA ASN A 332 14.64 14.30 -16.69
C ASN A 332 15.03 13.89 -18.11
N LEU A 333 14.09 13.94 -19.07
CA LEU A 333 14.42 13.75 -20.48
C LEU A 333 14.99 15.06 -21.06
N ASP A 334 16.10 14.91 -21.76
CA ASP A 334 16.74 16.00 -22.51
C ASP A 334 16.62 15.70 -24.01
N PRO A 335 15.66 16.34 -24.71
CA PRO A 335 15.46 16.12 -26.15
C PRO A 335 16.73 16.36 -26.97
N SER A 336 17.63 17.24 -26.54
CA SER A 336 18.87 17.56 -27.27
C SER A 336 19.86 16.39 -27.35
N THR A 337 19.72 15.41 -26.45
CA THR A 337 20.56 14.20 -26.41
C THR A 337 19.89 12.98 -27.01
N MET A 338 18.65 13.11 -27.48
CA MET A 338 17.81 12.01 -27.97
C MET A 338 17.72 12.01 -29.49
N THR A 339 17.42 10.85 -30.09
CA THR A 339 17.12 10.75 -31.52
C THR A 339 15.67 11.18 -31.79
N ALA A 340 15.38 11.71 -32.99
CA ALA A 340 14.03 12.14 -33.35
C ALA A 340 12.95 11.03 -33.16
N PRO A 341 13.16 9.77 -33.57
CA PRO A 341 12.19 8.69 -33.30
C PRO A 341 11.95 8.47 -31.80
N ARG A 342 12.99 8.66 -30.99
CA ARG A 342 12.87 8.49 -29.54
C ARG A 342 12.10 9.62 -28.90
N VAL A 343 12.29 10.84 -29.38
CA VAL A 343 11.51 12.01 -28.96
C VAL A 343 10.04 11.83 -29.34
N GLU A 344 9.78 11.34 -30.54
CA GLU A 344 8.43 11.03 -31.02
C GLU A 344 7.71 9.97 -30.16
N GLU A 345 8.40 8.88 -29.80
CA GLU A 345 7.87 7.85 -28.90
C GLU A 345 7.46 8.42 -27.53
N GLU A 346 8.29 9.27 -26.94
CA GLU A 346 8.03 9.85 -25.61
C GLU A 346 6.95 10.95 -25.68
N ALA A 347 6.90 11.73 -26.76
CA ALA A 347 5.85 12.71 -27.01
C ALA A 347 4.48 12.03 -27.18
N ASN A 348 4.40 10.95 -27.98
CA ASN A 348 3.18 10.16 -28.12
C ASN A 348 2.74 9.54 -26.80
N PHE A 349 3.69 9.06 -25.99
CA PHE A 349 3.39 8.54 -24.67
C PHE A 349 2.86 9.64 -23.74
N MET A 350 3.44 10.84 -23.77
CA MET A 350 2.92 11.99 -23.03
C MET A 350 1.48 12.34 -23.46
N LEU A 351 1.22 12.46 -24.77
CA LEU A 351 -0.13 12.71 -25.29
C LEU A 351 -1.13 11.63 -24.87
N GLN A 352 -0.72 10.36 -24.85
CA GLN A 352 -1.56 9.26 -24.37
C GLN A 352 -1.93 9.41 -22.90
N LEU A 353 -0.98 9.80 -22.04
CA LEU A 353 -1.23 10.00 -20.61
C LEU A 353 -2.13 11.22 -20.33
N ALA A 354 -2.03 12.25 -21.16
CA ALA A 354 -2.73 13.52 -21.02
C ALA A 354 -4.20 13.49 -21.45
N ARG A 355 -4.65 12.42 -22.13
CA ARG A 355 -6.04 12.31 -22.60
C ARG A 355 -7.05 12.46 -21.46
N PRO A 356 -8.31 12.85 -21.75
CA PRO A 356 -9.34 13.02 -20.73
C PRO A 356 -9.53 11.85 -19.77
N ASP A 357 -9.48 10.63 -20.28
CA ASP A 357 -9.60 9.39 -19.50
C ASP A 357 -8.24 8.79 -19.09
N GLY A 358 -7.15 9.50 -19.40
CA GLY A 358 -5.79 9.09 -19.12
C GLY A 358 -5.43 9.20 -17.62
N PRO A 359 -4.34 8.55 -17.20
CA PRO A 359 -3.87 8.65 -15.81
C PRO A 359 -3.35 10.06 -15.43
N GLY A 360 -3.22 10.98 -16.38
CA GLY A 360 -2.76 12.36 -16.17
C GLY A 360 -1.24 12.50 -16.07
N ILE A 361 -0.77 13.75 -16.12
CA ILE A 361 0.65 14.14 -16.01
C ILE A 361 0.82 15.10 -14.85
N MET A 362 1.85 14.90 -14.04
CA MET A 362 2.09 15.71 -12.84
C MET A 362 2.49 17.16 -13.15
N PHE A 363 2.01 18.06 -12.28
CA PHE A 363 2.25 19.51 -12.35
C PHE A 363 3.72 19.89 -12.08
N ASN A 364 4.22 20.93 -12.76
CA ASN A 364 5.58 21.53 -12.68
C ASN A 364 6.80 20.66 -13.00
N PHE A 365 6.73 19.33 -12.84
CA PHE A 365 7.90 18.45 -12.92
C PHE A 365 8.02 17.70 -14.25
N ASP A 366 7.01 17.72 -15.12
CA ASP A 366 6.95 16.80 -16.27
C ASP A 366 6.56 17.49 -17.59
N ARG A 367 6.64 18.82 -17.64
CA ARG A 367 6.04 19.64 -18.70
C ARG A 367 7.08 20.49 -19.42
N GLY A 368 6.82 20.82 -20.69
CA GLY A 368 7.78 21.48 -21.59
C GLY A 368 8.68 20.51 -22.38
N PHE A 369 8.42 19.20 -22.34
CA PHE A 369 9.13 18.25 -23.22
C PHE A 369 8.75 18.47 -24.69
N ILE A 370 7.45 18.59 -24.98
CA ILE A 370 6.94 18.79 -26.35
C ILE A 370 7.38 20.16 -26.89
N GLU A 371 7.23 21.23 -26.11
CA GLU A 371 7.73 22.59 -26.43
C GLU A 371 9.21 22.56 -26.81
N ARG A 372 10.09 22.08 -25.93
CA ARG A 372 11.54 22.00 -26.21
C ARG A 372 11.87 21.15 -27.44
N ALA A 373 11.10 20.08 -27.68
CA ALA A 373 11.30 19.22 -28.84
C ALA A 373 10.84 19.87 -30.16
N LEU A 374 9.79 20.69 -30.12
CA LEU A 374 9.36 21.54 -31.23
C LEU A 374 10.43 22.61 -31.54
N ASP A 375 10.93 23.30 -30.52
CA ASP A 375 11.98 24.33 -30.68
C ASP A 375 13.28 23.78 -31.28
N LEU A 376 13.61 22.53 -30.97
CA LEU A 376 14.78 21.83 -31.52
C LEU A 376 14.53 21.23 -32.91
N GLY A 377 13.31 21.35 -33.46
CA GLY A 377 12.93 20.78 -34.75
C GLY A 377 12.92 19.25 -34.78
N LEU A 378 12.77 18.60 -33.62
CA LEU A 378 12.73 17.14 -33.48
C LEU A 378 11.32 16.57 -33.59
N LEU A 379 10.29 17.41 -33.44
CA LEU A 379 8.89 17.10 -33.68
C LEU A 379 8.31 18.03 -34.75
N PRO A 380 7.36 17.56 -35.58
CA PRO A 380 6.61 18.43 -36.48
C PRO A 380 5.60 19.30 -35.71
N GLU A 381 5.25 20.47 -36.27
CA GLU A 381 4.28 21.42 -35.68
C GLU A 381 2.90 20.81 -35.38
N SER A 382 2.53 19.69 -36.02
CA SER A 382 1.29 18.97 -35.67
C SER A 382 1.24 18.55 -34.19
N TYR A 383 2.39 18.31 -33.55
CA TYR A 383 2.43 17.99 -32.11
C TYR A 383 2.02 19.17 -31.23
N ARG A 384 2.11 20.42 -31.71
CA ARG A 384 1.62 21.59 -31.00
C ARG A 384 0.10 21.55 -30.89
N GLU A 385 -0.58 21.23 -31.99
CA GLU A 385 -2.03 21.04 -32.02
C GLU A 385 -2.45 19.83 -31.18
N ASP A 386 -1.77 18.69 -31.33
CA ASP A 386 -2.10 17.48 -30.57
C ASP A 386 -1.96 17.71 -29.05
N ALA A 387 -0.93 18.44 -28.62
CA ALA A 387 -0.72 18.80 -27.23
C ALA A 387 -1.81 19.75 -26.70
N ALA A 388 -2.20 20.74 -27.51
CA ALA A 388 -3.28 21.67 -27.17
C ALA A 388 -4.63 20.93 -27.04
N ARG A 389 -4.95 20.02 -27.98
CA ARG A 389 -6.18 19.21 -27.96
C ARG A 389 -6.21 18.14 -26.89
N ALA A 390 -5.05 17.63 -26.45
CA ALA A 390 -4.99 16.68 -25.35
C ALA A 390 -5.35 17.33 -24.00
N THR A 391 -5.10 18.63 -23.86
CA THR A 391 -5.27 19.37 -22.60
C THR A 391 -6.50 20.25 -22.58
N VAL A 392 -7.01 20.68 -23.74
CA VAL A 392 -8.22 21.50 -23.85
C VAL A 392 -9.33 20.73 -24.55
N SER A 393 -10.47 20.67 -23.90
CA SER A 393 -11.72 20.12 -24.43
C SER A 393 -12.90 20.87 -23.82
N ALA A 394 -14.09 20.71 -24.40
CA ALA A 394 -15.33 21.16 -23.76
C ALA A 394 -16.48 20.24 -24.17
N THR A 395 -17.50 20.20 -23.33
CA THR A 395 -18.75 19.45 -23.54
C THR A 395 -19.93 20.40 -23.52
N ILE A 396 -21.05 19.97 -24.10
CA ILE A 396 -22.30 20.73 -24.11
C ILE A 396 -23.30 20.00 -23.22
N GLU A 397 -23.91 20.74 -22.30
CA GLU A 397 -24.94 20.26 -21.39
C GLU A 397 -26.19 21.13 -21.52
N LEU A 398 -27.36 20.53 -21.25
CA LEU A 398 -28.63 21.24 -21.12
C LEU A 398 -28.98 21.28 -19.64
N GLU A 399 -28.99 22.47 -19.05
CA GLU A 399 -29.39 22.69 -17.67
C GLU A 399 -30.79 23.31 -17.61
N GLU A 400 -31.58 22.88 -16.63
CA GLU A 400 -32.89 23.46 -16.33
C GLU A 400 -32.88 23.94 -14.87
N THR A 401 -32.99 25.25 -14.68
CA THR A 401 -33.01 25.89 -13.36
C THR A 401 -34.25 26.77 -13.26
N ASP A 402 -35.09 26.54 -12.25
CA ASP A 402 -36.32 27.31 -12.00
C ASP A 402 -37.28 27.43 -13.20
N GLY A 403 -37.27 26.43 -14.09
CA GLY A 403 -38.08 26.38 -15.32
C GLY A 403 -37.48 27.13 -16.51
N GLU A 404 -36.30 27.75 -16.35
CA GLU A 404 -35.50 28.30 -17.44
C GLU A 404 -34.49 27.27 -17.92
N ARG A 405 -34.43 27.08 -19.25
CA ARG A 405 -33.49 26.16 -19.90
C ARG A 405 -32.28 26.94 -20.42
N GLN A 406 -31.10 26.41 -20.18
CA GLN A 406 -29.83 26.97 -20.64
C GLN A 406 -28.98 25.90 -21.27
N ILE A 407 -28.37 26.24 -22.40
CA ILE A 407 -27.29 25.43 -22.97
C ILE A 407 -25.99 25.92 -22.35
N VAL A 408 -25.22 24.99 -21.79
CA VAL A 408 -23.98 25.26 -21.09
C VAL A 408 -22.83 24.57 -21.80
N VAL A 409 -21.80 25.32 -22.17
CA VAL A 409 -20.52 24.77 -22.61
C VAL A 409 -19.63 24.65 -21.39
N VAL A 410 -19.37 23.40 -20.97
CA VAL A 410 -18.56 23.06 -19.81
C VAL A 410 -17.12 22.82 -20.27
N PRO A 411 -16.17 23.70 -19.92
CA PRO A 411 -14.80 23.59 -20.37
C PRO A 411 -13.98 22.64 -19.48
N ARG A 412 -12.99 22.00 -20.10
CA ARG A 412 -11.95 21.24 -19.42
C ARG A 412 -10.60 21.68 -19.98
N ILE A 413 -9.86 22.40 -19.14
CA ILE A 413 -8.50 22.84 -19.44
C ILE A 413 -7.59 22.20 -18.40
N ASP A 414 -6.95 21.11 -18.79
CA ASP A 414 -5.82 20.59 -18.06
C ASP A 414 -4.61 21.48 -18.27
N ASP A 415 -3.58 21.21 -17.49
CA ASP A 415 -2.34 21.90 -17.63
C ASP A 415 -1.61 21.68 -18.95
N SER A 416 -0.96 22.74 -19.43
CA SER A 416 -0.22 22.74 -20.70
C SER A 416 0.91 21.70 -20.77
N LEU A 417 0.98 20.97 -21.89
CA LEU A 417 2.16 20.19 -22.28
C LEU A 417 3.22 21.03 -23.02
N LEU A 418 2.82 22.23 -23.44
CA LEU A 418 3.62 23.18 -24.22
C LEU A 418 4.36 24.19 -23.32
N GLY A 419 4.56 23.86 -22.04
CA GLY A 419 5.33 24.69 -21.12
C GLY A 419 4.74 26.09 -20.96
N ASN A 420 5.48 27.13 -21.38
CA ASN A 420 5.03 28.53 -21.24
C ASN A 420 3.98 28.94 -22.28
N ASP A 421 3.91 28.22 -23.40
CA ASP A 421 2.90 28.38 -24.47
C ASP A 421 1.59 27.68 -24.07
N GLY A 422 0.92 28.15 -23.03
CA GLY A 422 -0.27 27.48 -22.50
C GLY A 422 -1.53 27.73 -23.33
N PRO A 423 -2.31 26.67 -23.61
CA PRO A 423 -3.53 26.81 -24.38
C PRO A 423 -4.63 27.51 -23.56
N ARG A 424 -5.40 28.35 -24.24
CA ARG A 424 -6.58 29.04 -23.72
C ARG A 424 -7.80 28.60 -24.50
N LEU A 425 -8.96 28.62 -23.86
CA LEU A 425 -10.23 28.35 -24.53
C LEU A 425 -10.97 29.67 -24.78
N ALA A 426 -11.39 29.89 -26.03
CA ALA A 426 -12.29 30.97 -26.42
C ALA A 426 -13.66 30.43 -26.85
N PHE A 427 -14.72 31.16 -26.51
CA PHE A 427 -16.10 30.82 -26.86
C PHE A 427 -16.62 31.74 -27.97
N GLY A 428 -17.06 31.14 -29.08
CA GLY A 428 -17.58 31.83 -30.26
C GLY A 428 -19.09 31.84 -30.41
N GLY A 429 -19.80 31.17 -29.52
CA GLY A 429 -21.27 31.11 -29.53
C GLY A 429 -21.82 29.72 -29.78
N ILE A 430 -23.15 29.62 -29.69
CA ILE A 430 -23.94 28.39 -29.80
C ILE A 430 -24.98 28.56 -30.92
N SER A 431 -25.18 27.51 -31.70
CA SER A 431 -26.24 27.38 -32.69
C SER A 431 -27.12 26.18 -32.35
N ILE A 432 -28.43 26.37 -32.43
CA ILE A 432 -29.47 25.38 -32.13
C ILE A 432 -30.17 25.04 -33.44
N ASP A 433 -30.21 23.77 -33.82
CA ASP A 433 -30.84 23.25 -35.05
C ASP A 433 -30.41 23.97 -36.34
N GLY A 434 -29.17 24.46 -36.38
CA GLY A 434 -28.63 25.22 -37.49
C GLY A 434 -29.14 26.67 -37.59
N GLY A 435 -29.78 27.17 -36.53
CA GLY A 435 -30.18 28.57 -36.37
C GLY A 435 -29.00 29.54 -36.21
N PRO A 436 -29.29 30.84 -36.01
CA PRO A 436 -28.26 31.87 -35.85
C PRO A 436 -27.35 31.58 -34.65
N TRP A 437 -26.09 31.98 -34.75
CA TRP A 437 -25.14 31.88 -33.65
C TRP A 437 -25.47 32.91 -32.57
N SER A 438 -25.42 32.48 -31.31
CA SER A 438 -25.38 33.42 -30.18
C SER A 438 -24.10 34.27 -30.23
N PRO A 439 -24.08 35.46 -29.61
CA PRO A 439 -22.84 36.17 -29.37
C PRO A 439 -21.81 35.29 -28.64
N GLY A 440 -20.52 35.46 -28.94
CA GLY A 440 -19.43 34.80 -28.21
C GLY A 440 -19.08 35.49 -26.89
N ALA A 441 -18.17 34.89 -26.12
CA ALA A 441 -17.64 35.48 -24.90
C ALA A 441 -16.48 36.43 -25.21
N SER A 442 -16.48 37.62 -24.59
CA SER A 442 -15.38 38.58 -24.73
C SER A 442 -14.13 38.20 -23.92
N TRP A 443 -14.13 37.05 -23.25
CA TRP A 443 -13.03 36.57 -22.41
C TRP A 443 -12.59 35.17 -22.83
N THR A 444 -11.35 34.83 -22.51
CA THR A 444 -10.80 33.47 -22.63
C THR A 444 -10.61 32.82 -21.26
N LEU A 445 -10.68 31.49 -21.21
CA LEU A 445 -10.34 30.71 -20.04
C LEU A 445 -8.93 30.11 -20.13
N VAL A 446 -8.24 30.07 -18.99
CA VAL A 446 -6.98 29.36 -18.81
C VAL A 446 -7.12 28.27 -17.74
N HIS A 447 -6.15 27.35 -17.65
CA HIS A 447 -6.16 26.25 -16.66
C HIS A 447 -6.45 26.74 -15.22
N GLN A 448 -5.85 27.87 -14.86
CA GLN A 448 -5.91 28.48 -13.54
C GLN A 448 -7.32 28.94 -13.17
N ASP A 449 -8.18 29.23 -14.17
CA ASP A 449 -9.57 29.62 -13.94
C ASP A 449 -10.41 28.43 -13.49
N LEU A 450 -10.06 27.21 -13.90
CA LEU A 450 -10.81 25.98 -13.60
C LEU A 450 -10.20 25.19 -12.44
N ASN A 451 -8.95 25.44 -12.09
CA ASN A 451 -8.25 24.73 -11.03
C ASN A 451 -8.50 25.36 -9.65
N GLU A 452 -9.14 24.61 -8.75
CA GLU A 452 -9.51 25.05 -7.40
C GLU A 452 -8.32 25.58 -6.57
N PHE A 453 -7.14 24.96 -6.68
CA PHE A 453 -5.95 25.39 -5.96
C PHE A 453 -5.52 26.78 -6.42
N TRP A 454 -5.44 26.99 -7.75
CA TRP A 454 -5.04 28.27 -8.32
C TRP A 454 -6.04 29.38 -8.01
N ARG A 455 -7.34 29.11 -8.08
CA ARG A 455 -8.37 30.10 -7.74
C ARG A 455 -8.30 30.58 -6.28
N LYS A 456 -7.87 29.72 -5.34
CA LYS A 456 -7.77 30.05 -3.91
C LYS A 456 -6.43 30.69 -3.51
N GLU A 457 -5.33 30.25 -4.12
CA GLU A 457 -3.97 30.57 -3.65
C GLU A 457 -3.20 31.50 -4.60
N SER A 458 -3.69 31.74 -5.82
CA SER A 458 -2.99 32.59 -6.79
C SER A 458 -2.96 34.05 -6.34
N THR A 459 -1.76 34.62 -6.36
CA THR A 459 -1.54 36.08 -6.22
C THR A 459 -1.29 36.76 -7.57
N VAL A 460 -1.22 35.98 -8.66
CA VAL A 460 -0.82 36.44 -9.99
C VAL A 460 -2.03 36.76 -10.87
N LEU A 461 -3.14 36.04 -10.71
CA LEU A 461 -4.35 36.21 -11.51
C LEU A 461 -5.58 36.24 -10.59
N ALA A 462 -6.34 37.34 -10.63
CA ALA A 462 -7.59 37.45 -9.87
C ALA A 462 -8.63 36.47 -10.44
N PRO A 463 -9.32 35.66 -9.62
CA PRO A 463 -10.24 34.63 -10.12
C PRO A 463 -11.38 35.24 -10.94
N LEU A 464 -11.78 34.57 -12.02
CA LEU A 464 -13.01 34.93 -12.72
C LEU A 464 -14.24 34.69 -11.84
N PRO A 465 -15.30 35.50 -12.02
CA PRO A 465 -16.63 35.20 -11.52
C PRO A 465 -17.11 33.79 -11.92
N GLU A 466 -17.91 33.15 -11.08
CA GLU A 466 -18.43 31.78 -11.34
C GLU A 466 -19.22 31.70 -12.65
N ASP A 467 -19.97 32.74 -13.00
CA ASP A 467 -20.75 32.86 -14.23
C ASP A 467 -19.91 32.99 -15.50
N GLN A 468 -18.59 33.17 -15.38
CA GLN A 468 -17.65 33.26 -16.50
C GLN A 468 -16.81 32.00 -16.68
N LEU A 469 -16.90 31.03 -15.76
CA LEU A 469 -16.16 29.75 -15.86
C LEU A 469 -16.76 28.81 -16.90
N GLU A 470 -18.02 29.04 -17.26
CA GLU A 470 -18.78 28.30 -18.24
C GLU A 470 -19.44 29.27 -19.21
N PHE A 471 -19.71 28.83 -20.42
CA PHE A 471 -20.40 29.65 -21.40
C PHE A 471 -21.86 29.23 -21.51
N ARG A 472 -22.77 30.12 -21.09
CA ARG A 472 -24.19 29.84 -20.91
C ARG A 472 -25.03 30.67 -21.88
N VAL A 473 -25.94 30.01 -22.60
CA VAL A 473 -26.89 30.66 -23.52
C VAL A 473 -28.31 30.22 -23.16
N PRO A 474 -29.22 31.15 -22.86
CA PRO A 474 -30.64 30.84 -22.67
C PRO A 474 -31.20 30.16 -23.93
N ALA A 475 -31.97 29.08 -23.74
CA ALA A 475 -32.52 28.31 -24.82
C ALA A 475 -34.02 28.05 -24.59
N ASP A 476 -34.84 28.51 -25.52
CA ASP A 476 -36.26 28.16 -25.58
C ASP A 476 -36.43 27.02 -26.58
N LEU A 477 -36.56 25.79 -26.06
CA LEU A 477 -36.59 24.56 -26.84
C LEU A 477 -37.93 23.85 -26.66
N ASP A 478 -38.55 23.48 -27.77
CA ASP A 478 -39.74 22.63 -27.78
C ASP A 478 -39.41 21.21 -27.26
N PRO A 479 -40.41 20.42 -26.83
CA PRO A 479 -40.18 19.01 -26.50
C PRO A 479 -39.71 18.23 -27.75
N GLY A 480 -38.56 17.55 -27.65
CA GLY A 480 -37.97 16.79 -28.74
C GLY A 480 -36.44 16.79 -28.77
N PRO A 481 -35.83 16.15 -29.77
CA PRO A 481 -34.39 16.18 -29.99
C PRO A 481 -33.96 17.47 -30.69
N HIS A 482 -32.92 18.12 -30.18
CA HIS A 482 -32.31 19.33 -30.74
C HIS A 482 -30.82 19.13 -30.98
N GLU A 483 -30.34 19.53 -32.16
CA GLU A 483 -28.91 19.54 -32.47
C GLU A 483 -28.28 20.84 -31.97
N ILE A 484 -27.36 20.73 -31.04
CA ILE A 484 -26.64 21.87 -30.48
C ILE A 484 -25.21 21.86 -30.99
N ARG A 485 -24.75 22.99 -31.54
CA ARG A 485 -23.37 23.20 -31.96
C ARG A 485 -22.76 24.35 -31.19
N ALA A 486 -21.59 24.14 -30.60
CA ALA A 486 -20.78 25.19 -29.99
C ALA A 486 -19.53 25.43 -30.83
N ARG A 487 -19.23 26.70 -31.09
CA ARG A 487 -18.01 27.13 -31.74
C ARG A 487 -17.02 27.57 -30.66
N CYS A 488 -15.92 26.83 -30.53
CA CYS A 488 -14.85 27.15 -29.60
C CYS A 488 -13.51 27.15 -30.34
N TRP A 489 -12.52 27.82 -29.76
CA TRP A 489 -11.13 27.79 -30.25
C TRP A 489 -10.16 27.56 -29.12
N ILE A 490 -9.09 26.85 -29.44
CA ILE A 490 -7.91 26.73 -28.60
C ILE A 490 -6.88 27.74 -29.11
N LEU A 491 -6.51 28.71 -28.27
CA LEU A 491 -5.47 29.67 -28.58
C LEU A 491 -4.19 29.32 -27.83
N VAL A 492 -3.09 29.21 -28.56
CA VAL A 492 -1.75 29.08 -27.99
C VAL A 492 -1.02 30.40 -28.28
N ASP A 493 -0.79 31.17 -27.22
CA ASP A 493 -0.10 32.48 -27.27
C ASP A 493 0.63 32.72 -25.94
N ASP A 494 1.77 33.38 -25.98
CA ASP A 494 2.68 33.55 -24.86
C ASP A 494 2.37 34.87 -24.12
N PRO A 495 2.30 34.94 -22.77
CA PRO A 495 2.52 33.90 -21.76
C PRO A 495 1.23 33.28 -21.21
N PHE A 496 1.24 31.99 -20.87
CA PHE A 496 0.08 31.18 -20.48
C PHE A 496 -0.81 31.65 -19.32
N TRP A 497 -0.37 32.61 -18.50
CA TRP A 497 -1.12 33.06 -17.33
C TRP A 497 -2.11 34.20 -17.63
N ASN A 498 -2.02 34.84 -18.80
CA ASN A 498 -2.83 36.00 -19.12
C ASN A 498 -4.13 35.61 -19.80
N ARG A 499 -5.24 36.22 -19.39
CA ARG A 499 -6.49 36.17 -20.15
C ARG A 499 -6.42 37.15 -21.31
N LEU A 500 -7.10 36.81 -22.41
CA LEU A 500 -7.29 37.72 -23.52
C LEU A 500 -8.73 38.24 -23.49
N GLU A 501 -8.86 39.54 -23.74
CA GLU A 501 -10.15 40.12 -24.11
C GLU A 501 -10.28 39.99 -25.63
N LEU A 502 -11.37 39.36 -26.08
CA LEU A 502 -11.65 39.15 -27.50
C LEU A 502 -12.66 40.20 -27.98
N THR A 503 -12.33 40.81 -29.11
CA THR A 503 -13.27 41.58 -29.93
C THR A 503 -13.85 40.68 -31.00
N PHE A 504 -15.07 40.96 -31.44
CA PHE A 504 -15.74 40.23 -32.52
C PHE A 504 -15.98 41.17 -33.69
N ASP A 505 -15.76 40.68 -34.90
CA ASP A 505 -16.06 41.41 -36.13
C ASP A 505 -17.57 41.53 -36.37
N ALA A 506 -17.95 42.23 -37.43
CA ALA A 506 -19.36 42.43 -37.79
C ALA A 506 -20.11 41.11 -38.13
N ASP A 507 -19.38 40.05 -38.44
CA ASP A 507 -19.89 38.72 -38.76
C ASP A 507 -19.88 37.77 -37.54
N GLY A 508 -19.46 38.27 -36.36
CA GLY A 508 -19.41 37.52 -35.10
C GLY A 508 -18.22 36.59 -34.98
N ASN A 509 -17.15 36.77 -35.77
CA ASN A 509 -15.90 36.04 -35.61
C ASN A 509 -14.95 36.78 -34.67
N PRO A 510 -14.26 36.09 -33.76
CA PRO A 510 -13.30 36.72 -32.88
C PRO A 510 -12.07 37.21 -33.65
N GLU A 511 -11.58 38.38 -33.27
CA GLU A 511 -10.30 38.91 -33.72
C GLU A 511 -9.20 38.41 -32.77
N PHE A 512 -8.34 37.52 -33.27
CA PHE A 512 -7.24 36.96 -32.49
C PHE A 512 -5.96 37.80 -32.62
N PRO A 513 -5.09 37.79 -31.60
CA PRO A 513 -3.76 38.40 -31.71
C PRO A 513 -2.99 37.78 -32.90
N PRO A 514 -2.26 38.59 -33.70
CA PRO A 514 -1.57 38.09 -34.91
C PRO A 514 -0.54 37.00 -34.64
N GLN A 515 0.01 36.97 -33.42
CA GLN A 515 0.99 35.98 -32.98
C GLN A 515 0.38 34.69 -32.42
N ALA A 516 -0.94 34.67 -32.17
CA ALA A 516 -1.60 33.51 -31.58
C ALA A 516 -1.75 32.39 -32.60
N THR A 517 -1.40 31.16 -32.20
CA THR A 517 -1.76 29.97 -32.97
C THR A 517 -3.16 29.52 -32.56
N VAL A 518 -4.06 29.38 -33.54
CA VAL A 518 -5.48 29.13 -33.30
C VAL A 518 -5.89 27.78 -33.88
N TYR A 519 -6.54 26.96 -33.05
CA TYR A 519 -7.10 25.67 -33.46
C TYR A 519 -8.61 25.66 -33.24
N ASP A 520 -9.37 25.30 -34.27
CA ASP A 520 -10.81 25.12 -34.15
C ASP A 520 -11.14 23.95 -33.21
N LEU A 521 -12.08 24.16 -32.29
CA LEU A 521 -12.65 23.14 -31.42
C LEU A 521 -14.17 23.05 -31.65
N PRO A 522 -14.61 22.42 -32.76
CA PRO A 522 -16.02 22.24 -33.02
C PRO A 522 -16.60 21.18 -32.09
N ILE A 523 -17.67 21.51 -31.38
CA ILE A 523 -18.36 20.60 -30.48
C ILE A 523 -19.82 20.55 -30.88
N SER A 524 -20.37 19.35 -30.99
CA SER A 524 -21.78 19.15 -31.30
C SER A 524 -22.35 18.04 -30.44
N THR A 525 -23.59 18.21 -29.99
CA THR A 525 -24.33 17.17 -29.28
C THR A 525 -25.80 17.22 -29.68
N THR A 526 -26.52 16.13 -29.42
CA THR A 526 -27.98 16.11 -29.50
C THR A 526 -28.52 16.08 -28.07
N VAL A 527 -29.33 17.08 -27.72
CA VAL A 527 -30.03 17.13 -26.43
C VAL A 527 -31.49 16.74 -26.64
N GLU A 528 -32.06 16.00 -25.68
CA GLU A 528 -33.47 15.61 -25.72
C GLU A 528 -34.24 16.36 -24.63
N VAL A 529 -35.21 17.15 -25.06
CA VAL A 529 -36.05 17.98 -24.20
C VAL A 529 -37.36 17.26 -23.93
N ARG A 530 -37.73 17.13 -22.65
CA ARG A 530 -38.94 16.44 -22.21
C ARG A 530 -40.14 17.36 -22.04
#